data_AF-A0AAW9FI57-F1
#
_entry.id   AF-A0AAW9FI57-F1
#
_cell.length_a   1.000
_cell.length_b   1.000
_cell.length_c   1.000
_cell.angle_alpha   90.00
_cell.angle_beta   90.00
_cell.angle_gamma   90.00
#
_symmetry.space_group_name_H-M   'P 1'
#
loop_
_entity.id
_entity.type
_entity.pdbx_description
1 polymer ?
#
loop_
_entity_poly.entity_id
_entity_poly.type
_entity_poly.pdbx_seq_one_letter_code
_entity_poly.pdbx_strand_id
1 'polypeptide(L)'
;MKTVPEDFAAHLAGEATTTCHCWKVSLRDGAVLGFTEHDEPLTFGGVTYLAASGFQAGENDSETGLAASSGEVAGGFSSEAVSEGDLAAGRYDGAKVELYLVNWQAPEQHVLLKVREIGEVTRAGGAFTAELRSFAHRLSQPQGRVYGRRCDAALGDARCGADIAAFRANGVVVSVDGTGRMVVSGLDAFAEGFFRQGKLMFSSGTNAGRSFDLDDHALRDGVASLSFWLPLEVVPQAGDEFTVTAGCDKSFAVCKAKFANHLNFRGFPHMPGADFAYSYVTNRTQHDGGALFS
;
A
#
# COMPACT_ATOMS: atom_id res chain seq x y z
N MET A 1 -7.82 25.96 -16.95
CA MET A 1 -7.65 25.84 -18.42
C MET A 1 -6.35 25.08 -18.66
N LYS A 2 -6.32 24.08 -19.54
CA LYS A 2 -5.09 23.33 -19.86
C LYS A 2 -4.27 24.13 -20.88
N THR A 3 -2.97 24.23 -20.68
CA THR A 3 -2.07 24.82 -21.68
C THR A 3 -1.77 23.76 -22.73
N VAL A 4 -2.17 24.00 -23.97
CA VAL A 4 -1.89 23.13 -25.12
C VAL A 4 -0.72 23.75 -25.89
N PRO A 5 0.34 22.98 -26.24
CA PRO A 5 1.42 23.48 -27.09
C PRO A 5 0.89 24.04 -28.41
N GLU A 6 1.50 25.13 -28.91
CA GLU A 6 1.01 25.85 -30.09
C GLU A 6 0.91 24.95 -31.33
N ASP A 7 1.94 24.16 -31.60
CA ASP A 7 1.96 23.21 -32.73
C ASP A 7 0.85 22.18 -32.62
N PHE A 8 0.56 21.70 -31.39
CA PHE A 8 -0.50 20.73 -31.18
C PHE A 8 -1.89 21.38 -31.27
N ALA A 9 -2.05 22.62 -30.81
CA ALA A 9 -3.28 23.38 -30.98
C ALA A 9 -3.59 23.64 -32.46
N ALA A 10 -2.57 23.96 -33.27
CA ALA A 10 -2.70 24.12 -34.71
C ALA A 10 -3.13 22.80 -35.39
N HIS A 11 -2.52 21.67 -35.00
CA HIS A 11 -2.92 20.34 -35.48
C HIS A 11 -4.37 20.00 -35.14
N LEU A 12 -4.78 20.23 -33.89
CA LEU A 12 -6.15 19.98 -33.43
C LEU A 12 -7.20 20.86 -34.11
N ALA A 13 -6.81 22.03 -34.66
CA ALA A 13 -7.69 22.91 -35.41
C ALA A 13 -7.83 22.54 -36.90
N GLY A 14 -7.04 21.57 -37.38
CA GLY A 14 -7.11 21.08 -38.76
C GLY A 14 -8.37 20.27 -39.06
N GLU A 15 -8.65 20.06 -40.36
CA GLU A 15 -9.81 19.25 -40.80
C GLU A 15 -9.62 17.74 -40.53
N ALA A 16 -8.38 17.28 -40.42
CA ALA A 16 -8.03 15.90 -40.13
C ALA A 16 -6.98 15.84 -39.02
N THR A 17 -7.24 15.04 -37.99
CA THR A 17 -6.34 14.86 -36.85
C THR A 17 -5.78 13.44 -36.81
N THR A 18 -4.50 13.34 -36.47
CA THR A 18 -3.78 12.08 -36.26
C THR A 18 -3.53 11.85 -34.79
N THR A 19 -4.59 11.88 -33.98
CA THR A 19 -4.47 11.77 -32.52
C THR A 19 -4.84 10.39 -32.02
N CYS A 20 -4.15 9.91 -30.98
CA CYS A 20 -4.50 8.73 -30.21
C CYS A 20 -4.40 9.03 -28.70
N HIS A 21 -4.95 8.14 -27.87
CA HIS A 21 -4.72 8.18 -26.43
C HIS A 21 -3.50 7.34 -26.04
N CYS A 22 -2.78 7.84 -25.05
CA CYS A 22 -1.70 7.11 -24.40
C CYS A 22 -1.85 7.18 -22.88
N TRP A 23 -1.68 6.05 -22.19
CA TRP A 23 -1.72 5.95 -20.73
C TRP A 23 -0.34 5.63 -20.20
N LYS A 24 0.09 6.41 -19.21
CA LYS A 24 1.28 6.13 -18.42
C LYS A 24 0.84 5.72 -17.01
N VAL A 25 1.17 4.49 -16.64
CA VAL A 25 0.92 3.93 -15.31
C VAL A 25 2.24 3.94 -14.54
N SER A 26 2.30 4.68 -13.43
CA SER A 26 3.45 4.70 -12.53
C SER A 26 3.11 3.93 -11.26
N LEU A 27 3.80 2.80 -11.05
CA LEU A 27 3.63 1.94 -9.89
C LEU A 27 4.36 2.51 -8.66
N ARG A 28 4.00 2.04 -7.47
CA ARG A 28 4.60 2.50 -6.20
C ARG A 28 6.06 2.06 -6.04
N ASP A 29 6.45 0.99 -6.72
CA ASP A 29 7.83 0.48 -6.77
C ASP A 29 8.74 1.28 -7.74
N GLY A 30 8.18 2.28 -8.44
CA GLY A 30 8.89 3.12 -9.40
C GLY A 30 8.88 2.59 -10.84
N ALA A 31 8.33 1.40 -11.09
CA ALA A 31 8.13 0.91 -12.44
C ALA A 31 7.11 1.78 -13.20
N VAL A 32 7.34 1.95 -14.50
CA VAL A 32 6.49 2.75 -15.38
C VAL A 32 6.09 1.89 -16.57
N LEU A 33 4.78 1.83 -16.82
CA LEU A 33 4.18 1.12 -17.95
C LEU A 33 3.50 2.14 -18.87
N GLY A 34 3.71 1.99 -20.17
CA GLY A 34 3.10 2.83 -21.20
C GLY A 34 2.19 2.01 -22.11
N PHE A 35 0.99 2.51 -22.36
CA PHE A 35 -0.01 1.89 -23.24
C PHE A 35 -0.53 2.90 -24.27
N THR A 36 -0.79 2.49 -25.50
CA THR A 36 -1.36 3.34 -26.55
C THR A 36 -2.53 2.65 -27.25
N GLU A 37 -3.53 3.45 -27.65
CA GLU A 37 -4.62 3.03 -28.56
C GLU A 37 -4.15 2.90 -30.02
N HIS A 38 -2.98 3.45 -30.35
CA HIS A 38 -2.36 3.30 -31.66
C HIS A 38 -1.88 1.86 -31.85
N ASP A 39 -1.86 1.39 -33.10
CA ASP A 39 -1.46 0.02 -33.47
C ASP A 39 0.06 -0.20 -33.49
N GLU A 40 0.84 0.87 -33.56
CA GLU A 40 2.30 0.86 -33.37
C GLU A 40 2.74 1.52 -32.04
N PRO A 41 3.87 1.06 -31.43
CA PRO A 41 4.44 1.69 -30.26
C PRO A 41 4.83 3.15 -30.48
N LEU A 42 4.55 4.01 -29.50
CA LEU A 42 4.94 5.42 -29.50
C LEU A 42 5.94 5.70 -28.38
N THR A 43 6.85 6.65 -28.57
CA THR A 43 7.82 7.02 -27.52
C THR A 43 7.83 8.53 -27.33
N PHE A 44 7.56 8.98 -26.11
CA PHE A 44 7.68 10.38 -25.70
C PHE A 44 7.87 10.47 -24.18
N GLY A 45 8.42 11.59 -23.69
CA GLY A 45 8.60 11.81 -22.25
C GLY A 45 9.44 10.75 -21.53
N GLY A 46 10.36 10.09 -22.25
CA GLY A 46 11.21 9.01 -21.74
C GLY A 46 10.50 7.67 -21.51
N VAL A 47 9.27 7.50 -22.01
CA VAL A 47 8.47 6.28 -21.88
C VAL A 47 8.10 5.76 -23.26
N THR A 48 8.20 4.44 -23.44
CA THR A 48 7.65 3.75 -24.61
C THR A 48 6.27 3.23 -24.27
N TYR A 49 5.29 3.62 -25.08
CA TYR A 49 3.90 3.25 -24.99
C TYR A 49 3.65 2.13 -25.98
N LEU A 50 3.36 0.94 -25.47
CA LEU A 50 3.18 -0.25 -26.29
C LEU A 50 1.74 -0.30 -26.81
N ALA A 51 1.60 -0.70 -28.08
CA ALA A 51 0.35 -1.07 -28.71
C ALA A 51 -0.14 -2.40 -28.10
N ALA A 52 -0.56 -2.34 -26.84
CA ALA A 52 -1.10 -3.46 -26.11
C ALA A 52 -2.61 -3.27 -26.00
N SER A 53 -3.38 -4.34 -26.20
CA SER A 53 -4.85 -4.39 -26.21
C SER A 53 -5.53 -4.05 -24.87
N GLY A 54 -4.80 -3.43 -23.94
CA GLY A 54 -5.12 -3.37 -22.53
C GLY A 54 -5.91 -2.17 -22.05
N PHE A 55 -5.85 -1.03 -22.74
CA PHE A 55 -6.55 0.18 -22.32
C PHE A 55 -7.51 0.61 -23.42
N GLN A 56 -8.80 0.31 -23.25
CA GLN A 56 -9.87 0.95 -24.00
C GLN A 56 -10.55 1.97 -23.09
N ALA A 57 -10.72 3.20 -23.58
CA ALA A 57 -11.44 4.22 -22.83
C ALA A 57 -12.91 3.78 -22.62
N GLY A 58 -13.29 3.53 -21.37
CA GLY A 58 -14.69 3.40 -20.95
C GLY A 58 -15.41 4.76 -20.91
N GLU A 59 -16.73 4.72 -20.74
CA GLU A 59 -17.58 5.90 -20.61
C GLU A 59 -17.10 6.76 -19.42
N ASN A 60 -16.89 8.05 -19.67
CA ASN A 60 -16.26 8.97 -18.73
C ASN A 60 -17.28 9.95 -18.17
N ASP A 61 -17.68 9.80 -16.91
CA ASP A 61 -18.43 10.84 -16.21
C ASP A 61 -17.49 11.92 -15.66
N SER A 62 -17.68 13.14 -16.16
CA SER A 62 -17.05 14.35 -15.63
C SER A 62 -18.09 15.20 -14.91
N GLU A 63 -18.14 15.07 -13.59
CA GLU A 63 -18.91 15.97 -12.73
C GLU A 63 -18.06 17.19 -12.32
N THR A 64 -18.67 18.36 -12.28
CA THR A 64 -18.04 19.59 -11.77
C THR A 64 -18.35 19.73 -10.28
N GLY A 65 -17.43 19.28 -9.41
CA GLY A 65 -17.59 19.35 -7.96
C GLY A 65 -16.46 18.67 -7.18
N LEU A 66 -16.53 18.73 -5.85
CA LEU A 66 -15.64 17.97 -4.94
C LEU A 66 -16.05 16.49 -4.83
N ALA A 67 -17.18 16.11 -5.42
CA ALA A 67 -17.54 14.72 -5.58
C ALA A 67 -16.44 14.02 -6.39
N ALA A 68 -15.98 12.86 -5.90
CA ALA A 68 -15.03 12.07 -6.63
C ALA A 68 -15.73 11.60 -7.91
N SER A 69 -15.43 12.24 -9.04
CA SER A 69 -15.83 11.70 -10.34
C SER A 69 -15.21 10.31 -10.46
N SER A 70 -16.05 9.27 -10.38
CA SER A 70 -15.67 7.90 -10.68
C SER A 70 -15.67 7.76 -12.19
N GLY A 71 -14.51 7.47 -12.77
CA GLY A 71 -14.44 7.01 -14.15
C GLY A 71 -14.10 5.53 -14.12
N GLU A 72 -14.86 4.71 -14.83
CA GLU A 72 -14.45 3.33 -15.07
C GLU A 72 -13.60 3.29 -16.33
N VAL A 73 -12.43 2.65 -16.24
CA VAL A 73 -11.72 2.23 -17.44
C VAL A 73 -11.83 0.72 -17.49
N ALA A 74 -12.68 0.26 -18.40
CA ALA A 74 -12.71 -1.13 -18.82
C ALA A 74 -11.50 -1.39 -19.71
N GLY A 75 -10.35 -1.60 -19.08
CA GLY A 75 -9.12 -1.98 -19.72
C GLY A 75 -8.83 -3.45 -19.48
N GLY A 76 -9.06 -4.30 -20.47
CA GLY A 76 -8.65 -5.69 -20.42
C GLY A 76 -7.14 -5.81 -20.57
N PHE A 77 -6.37 -5.50 -19.51
CA PHE A 77 -4.91 -5.57 -19.50
C PHE A 77 -4.42 -6.83 -20.24
N SER A 78 -3.63 -6.66 -21.31
CA SER A 78 -3.06 -7.82 -21.98
C SER A 78 -2.03 -8.48 -21.06
N SER A 79 -2.07 -9.80 -21.01
CA SER A 79 -1.34 -10.65 -20.06
C SER A 79 0.19 -10.59 -20.18
N GLU A 80 0.75 -9.96 -21.23
CA GLU A 80 2.19 -9.83 -21.41
C GLU A 80 2.81 -8.68 -20.59
N ALA A 81 2.07 -7.59 -20.32
CA ALA A 81 2.58 -6.44 -19.57
C ALA A 81 2.09 -6.40 -18.11
N VAL A 82 0.95 -7.03 -17.82
CA VAL A 82 0.33 -7.09 -16.50
C VAL A 82 0.02 -8.55 -16.18
N SER A 83 0.82 -9.15 -15.29
CA SER A 83 0.62 -10.55 -14.90
C SER A 83 -0.48 -10.67 -13.83
N GLU A 84 -1.21 -11.79 -13.86
CA GLU A 84 -2.18 -12.13 -12.82
C GLU A 84 -1.55 -12.17 -11.42
N GLY A 85 -0.31 -12.66 -11.32
CA GLY A 85 0.42 -12.72 -10.05
C GLY A 85 0.77 -11.34 -9.48
N ASP A 86 0.99 -10.34 -10.35
CA ASP A 86 1.24 -8.96 -9.92
C ASP A 86 -0.03 -8.25 -9.43
N LEU A 87 -1.16 -8.55 -10.08
CA LEU A 87 -2.47 -8.05 -9.67
C LEU A 87 -2.90 -8.65 -8.33
N ALA A 88 -2.76 -9.97 -8.17
CA ALA A 88 -3.06 -10.64 -6.91
C ALA A 88 -2.22 -10.09 -5.75
N ALA A 89 -0.96 -9.77 -6.02
CA ALA A 89 -0.04 -9.18 -5.06
C ALA A 89 -0.26 -7.66 -4.79
N GLY A 90 -1.33 -7.07 -5.33
CA GLY A 90 -1.67 -5.65 -5.10
C GLY A 90 -0.65 -4.64 -5.66
N ARG A 91 0.19 -5.03 -6.64
CA ARG A 91 1.26 -4.13 -7.16
C ARG A 91 0.73 -2.86 -7.81
N TYR A 92 -0.52 -2.89 -8.27
CA TYR A 92 -1.18 -1.79 -8.97
C TYR A 92 -2.02 -0.90 -8.03
N ASP A 93 -2.15 -1.27 -6.75
CA ASP A 93 -2.98 -0.56 -5.79
C ASP A 93 -2.49 0.87 -5.59
N GLY A 94 -3.34 1.84 -5.92
CA GLY A 94 -3.01 3.26 -5.85
C GLY A 94 -1.92 3.70 -6.84
N ALA A 95 -1.70 2.95 -7.93
CA ALA A 95 -0.83 3.37 -9.01
C ALA A 95 -1.38 4.63 -9.69
N LYS A 96 -0.48 5.54 -10.09
CA LYS A 96 -0.84 6.79 -10.76
C LYS A 96 -1.02 6.53 -12.26
N VAL A 97 -2.15 6.97 -12.82
CA VAL A 97 -2.45 6.87 -14.24
C VAL A 97 -2.54 8.26 -14.86
N GLU A 98 -1.72 8.53 -15.87
CA GLU A 98 -1.71 9.76 -16.65
C GLU A 98 -2.23 9.47 -18.06
N LEU A 99 -3.35 10.09 -18.45
CA LEU A 99 -3.93 9.98 -19.79
C LEU A 99 -3.47 11.17 -20.64
N TYR A 100 -2.85 10.88 -21.77
CA TYR A 100 -2.40 11.83 -22.77
C TYR A 100 -3.25 11.73 -24.03
N LEU A 101 -3.46 12.86 -24.70
CA LEU A 101 -3.79 12.91 -26.12
C LEU A 101 -2.50 13.22 -26.87
N VAL A 102 -2.18 12.41 -27.87
CA VAL A 102 -0.88 12.42 -28.56
C VAL A 102 -1.12 12.45 -30.06
N ASN A 103 -0.38 13.28 -30.80
CA ASN A 103 -0.28 13.12 -32.25
C ASN A 103 0.63 11.93 -32.56
N TRP A 104 0.11 10.84 -33.10
CA TRP A 104 0.92 9.65 -33.38
C TRP A 104 1.95 9.85 -34.50
N GLN A 105 1.77 10.85 -35.37
CA GLN A 105 2.78 11.22 -36.39
C GLN A 105 3.92 12.06 -35.81
N ALA A 106 3.69 12.72 -34.68
CA ALA A 106 4.63 13.63 -34.03
C ALA A 106 4.46 13.53 -32.50
N PRO A 107 4.92 12.45 -31.85
CA PRO A 107 4.60 12.16 -30.44
C PRO A 107 5.02 13.23 -29.43
N GLU A 108 5.97 14.10 -29.78
CA GLU A 108 6.31 15.31 -29.04
C GLU A 108 5.14 16.30 -28.91
N GLN A 109 4.17 16.25 -29.83
CA GLN A 109 2.90 16.97 -29.75
C GLN A 109 1.89 16.16 -28.93
N HIS A 110 1.90 16.37 -27.63
CA HIS A 110 0.96 15.73 -26.71
C HIS A 110 0.51 16.69 -25.61
N VAL A 111 -0.63 16.36 -24.99
CA VAL A 111 -1.12 17.07 -23.82
C VAL A 111 -1.65 16.08 -22.79
N LEU A 112 -1.34 16.32 -21.53
CA LEU A 112 -1.91 15.56 -20.41
C LEU A 112 -3.39 15.94 -20.25
N LEU A 113 -4.29 14.98 -20.45
CA LEU A 113 -5.73 15.15 -20.30
C LEU A 113 -6.19 14.92 -18.85
N LYS A 114 -5.77 13.85 -18.20
CA LYS A 114 -6.25 13.50 -16.86
C LYS A 114 -5.16 12.81 -16.07
N VAL A 115 -5.22 12.99 -14.75
CA VAL A 115 -4.44 12.19 -13.80
C VAL A 115 -5.43 11.50 -12.87
N ARG A 116 -5.30 10.19 -12.72
CA ARG A 116 -6.15 9.32 -11.91
C ARG A 116 -5.30 8.39 -11.06
N GLU A 117 -5.93 7.72 -10.12
CA GLU A 117 -5.33 6.68 -9.28
C GLU A 117 -6.11 5.37 -9.48
N ILE A 118 -5.42 4.25 -9.61
CA ILE A 118 -6.05 2.92 -9.65
C ILE A 118 -6.67 2.64 -8.28
N GLY A 119 -7.97 2.42 -8.27
CA GLY A 119 -8.78 2.01 -7.13
C GLY A 119 -8.92 0.50 -7.07
N GLU A 120 -10.17 0.02 -6.99
CA GLU A 120 -10.45 -1.42 -6.97
C GLU A 120 -10.14 -2.05 -8.32
N VAL A 121 -9.51 -3.23 -8.30
CA VAL A 121 -9.32 -4.07 -9.48
C VAL A 121 -10.18 -5.32 -9.33
N THR A 122 -11.13 -5.50 -10.24
CA THR A 122 -11.98 -6.68 -10.30
C THR A 122 -11.52 -7.64 -11.39
N ARG A 123 -11.79 -8.93 -11.21
CA ARG A 123 -11.46 -9.99 -12.17
C ARG A 123 -12.71 -10.74 -12.58
N ALA A 124 -12.91 -10.90 -13.88
CA ALA A 124 -13.96 -11.76 -14.42
C ALA A 124 -13.53 -12.34 -15.77
N GLY A 125 -13.70 -13.66 -15.96
CA GLY A 125 -13.57 -14.31 -17.27
C GLY A 125 -12.19 -14.20 -17.94
N GLY A 126 -11.10 -14.12 -17.16
CA GLY A 126 -9.74 -13.94 -17.70
C GLY A 126 -9.42 -12.49 -18.10
N ALA A 127 -10.36 -11.57 -17.90
CA ALA A 127 -10.15 -10.13 -17.97
C ALA A 127 -10.13 -9.51 -16.57
N PHE A 128 -9.56 -8.31 -16.49
CA PHE A 128 -9.56 -7.49 -15.30
C PHE A 128 -10.15 -6.12 -15.63
N THR A 129 -10.70 -5.44 -14.63
CA THR A 129 -11.23 -4.08 -14.76
C THR A 129 -10.73 -3.28 -13.57
N ALA A 130 -10.15 -2.11 -13.84
CA ALA A 130 -9.61 -1.23 -12.82
C ALA A 130 -10.45 0.04 -12.72
N GLU A 131 -10.91 0.35 -11.52
CA GLU A 131 -11.56 1.61 -11.21
C GLU A 131 -10.53 2.75 -11.24
N LEU A 132 -10.81 3.86 -11.95
CA LEU A 132 -9.95 5.04 -11.94
C LEU A 132 -10.56 6.16 -11.11
N ARG A 133 -10.00 6.36 -9.92
CA ARG A 133 -10.45 7.39 -8.98
C ARG A 133 -9.80 8.73 -9.29
N SER A 134 -10.56 9.81 -9.10
CA SER A 134 -9.99 11.16 -9.07
C SER A 134 -9.11 11.36 -7.83
N PHE A 135 -8.13 12.27 -7.89
CA PHE A 135 -7.37 12.67 -6.70
C PHE A 135 -8.25 13.30 -5.62
N ALA A 136 -9.41 13.86 -5.99
CA ALA A 136 -10.37 14.41 -5.04
C ALA A 136 -10.91 13.35 -4.07
N HIS A 137 -10.88 12.05 -4.43
CA HIS A 137 -11.23 10.97 -3.50
C HIS A 137 -10.42 11.03 -2.19
N ARG A 138 -9.16 11.48 -2.22
CA ARG A 138 -8.34 11.64 -1.01
C ARG A 138 -8.90 12.68 -0.04
N LEU A 139 -9.64 13.68 -0.54
CA LEU A 139 -10.28 14.72 0.29
C LEU A 139 -11.48 14.18 1.07
N SER A 140 -12.10 13.11 0.58
CA SER A 140 -13.23 12.45 1.24
C SER A 140 -12.81 11.44 2.31
N GLN A 141 -11.51 11.17 2.45
CA GLN A 141 -11.00 10.26 3.47
C GLN A 141 -10.95 10.97 4.83
N PRO A 142 -11.47 10.36 5.91
CA PRO A 142 -11.32 10.92 7.26
C PRO A 142 -9.85 11.16 7.58
N GLN A 143 -9.48 12.43 7.74
CA GLN A 143 -8.14 12.82 8.16
C GLN A 143 -8.15 13.20 9.65
N GLY A 144 -7.04 12.94 10.33
CA GLY A 144 -6.85 13.33 11.72
C GLY A 144 -6.55 12.14 12.62
N ARG A 145 -6.48 12.43 13.92
CA ARG A 145 -6.09 11.46 14.94
C ARG A 145 -7.26 11.20 15.86
N VAL A 146 -7.48 9.92 16.18
CA VAL A 146 -8.39 9.53 17.24
C VAL A 146 -7.62 9.56 18.55
N TYR A 147 -8.17 10.26 19.54
CA TYR A 147 -7.68 10.21 20.91
C TYR A 147 -7.99 8.84 21.49
N GLY A 148 -6.96 8.03 21.73
CA GLY A 148 -7.09 6.69 22.28
C GLY A 148 -5.88 6.29 23.12
N ARG A 149 -6.05 5.25 23.95
CA ARG A 149 -4.98 4.78 24.86
C ARG A 149 -3.79 4.18 24.14
N ARG A 150 -4.02 3.58 22.96
CA ARG A 150 -2.98 2.98 22.12
C ARG A 150 -2.27 4.03 21.28
N CYS A 151 -1.02 3.77 20.94
CA CYS A 151 -0.24 4.56 20.00
C CYS A 151 -0.83 4.45 18.57
N ASP A 152 -0.97 5.57 17.88
CA ASP A 152 -1.42 5.63 16.48
C ASP A 152 -0.26 5.78 15.49
N ALA A 153 0.99 5.76 15.96
CA ALA A 153 2.18 5.82 15.10
C ALA A 153 2.58 4.44 14.57
N ALA A 154 3.08 4.39 13.34
CA ALA A 154 3.76 3.21 12.83
C ALA A 154 5.13 3.08 13.49
N LEU A 155 5.57 1.85 13.79
CA LEU A 155 6.86 1.64 14.45
C LEU A 155 7.99 2.12 13.54
N GLY A 156 8.82 3.04 14.04
CA GLY A 156 9.92 3.63 13.27
C GLY A 156 9.52 4.75 12.32
N ASP A 157 8.24 5.15 12.24
CA ASP A 157 7.86 6.34 11.48
C ASP A 157 8.41 7.63 12.14
N ALA A 158 8.30 8.76 11.44
CA ALA A 158 8.80 10.05 11.94
C ALA A 158 8.15 10.49 13.27
N ARG A 159 6.93 10.03 13.57
CA ARG A 159 6.25 10.34 14.84
C ARG A 159 6.75 9.43 15.96
N CYS A 160 7.03 8.17 15.67
CA CYS A 160 7.58 7.18 16.59
C CYS A 160 9.05 7.45 16.88
N GLY A 161 9.90 7.57 15.86
CA GLY A 161 11.33 7.83 16.02
C GLY A 161 12.15 6.70 16.67
N ALA A 162 11.55 5.53 16.91
CA ALA A 162 12.31 4.36 17.37
C ALA A 162 13.30 3.92 16.29
N ASP A 163 14.56 3.67 16.66
CA ASP A 163 15.52 3.04 15.76
C ASP A 163 15.18 1.56 15.60
N ILE A 164 14.46 1.24 14.53
CA ILE A 164 14.00 -0.12 14.24
C ILE A 164 15.13 -1.03 13.77
N ALA A 165 16.29 -0.50 13.36
CA ALA A 165 17.40 -1.33 12.90
C ALA A 165 17.92 -2.23 14.03
N ALA A 166 17.92 -1.73 15.27
CA ALA A 166 18.28 -2.49 16.46
C ALA A 166 17.26 -3.59 16.84
N PHE A 167 16.08 -3.60 16.23
CA PHE A 167 14.99 -4.53 16.51
C PHE A 167 14.69 -5.45 15.32
N ARG A 168 15.69 -5.67 14.47
CA ARG A 168 15.63 -6.59 13.34
C ARG A 168 16.45 -7.85 13.60
N ALA A 169 15.99 -8.95 13.04
CA ALA A 169 16.72 -10.21 12.99
C ALA A 169 16.59 -10.81 11.59
N ASN A 170 17.57 -11.60 11.20
CA ASN A 170 17.50 -12.38 9.97
C ASN A 170 17.14 -13.82 10.31
N GLY A 171 16.42 -14.47 9.42
CA GLY A 171 16.07 -15.87 9.55
C GLY A 171 15.96 -16.55 8.19
N VAL A 172 15.84 -17.87 8.25
CA VAL A 172 15.71 -18.73 7.07
C VAL A 172 14.51 -19.64 7.24
N VAL A 173 13.73 -19.80 6.16
CA VAL A 173 12.59 -20.72 6.11
C VAL A 173 13.10 -22.16 6.17
N VAL A 174 12.58 -22.93 7.12
CA VAL A 174 12.85 -24.37 7.25
C VAL A 174 11.74 -25.16 6.58
N SER A 175 10.49 -24.81 6.87
CA SER A 175 9.31 -25.42 6.25
C SER A 175 8.08 -24.55 6.43
N VAL A 176 7.04 -24.79 5.63
CA VAL A 176 5.71 -24.22 5.80
C VAL A 176 4.73 -25.37 5.93
N ASP A 177 3.87 -25.35 6.96
CA ASP A 177 2.86 -26.38 7.16
C ASP A 177 1.57 -26.10 6.37
N GLY A 178 0.65 -27.06 6.38
CA GLY A 178 -0.63 -26.94 5.65
C GLY A 178 -1.57 -25.83 6.16
N THR A 179 -1.26 -25.19 7.29
CA THR A 179 -2.01 -24.03 7.81
C THR A 179 -1.36 -22.70 7.44
N GLY A 180 -0.23 -22.72 6.73
CA GLY A 180 0.54 -21.51 6.39
C GLY A 180 1.43 -21.02 7.53
N ARG A 181 1.59 -21.79 8.62
CA ARG A 181 2.58 -21.48 9.66
C ARG A 181 3.96 -21.86 9.14
N MET A 182 4.90 -20.94 9.34
CA MET A 182 6.27 -21.08 8.86
C MET A 182 7.19 -21.43 10.01
N VAL A 183 7.88 -22.56 9.90
CA VAL A 183 8.98 -22.95 10.79
C VAL A 183 10.26 -22.31 10.27
N VAL A 184 11.01 -21.67 11.17
CA VAL A 184 12.16 -20.85 10.80
C VAL A 184 13.36 -21.11 11.72
N SER A 185 14.53 -20.78 11.21
CA SER A 185 15.79 -20.72 11.98
C SER A 185 16.30 -19.29 12.11
N GLY A 186 17.20 -19.04 13.06
CA GLY A 186 17.82 -17.73 13.30
C GLY A 186 17.08 -16.82 14.29
N LEU A 187 15.92 -17.28 14.80
CA LEU A 187 15.10 -16.53 15.77
C LEU A 187 15.07 -17.16 17.18
N ASP A 188 15.80 -18.26 17.39
CA ASP A 188 15.83 -19.04 18.65
C ASP A 188 16.38 -18.25 19.85
N ALA A 189 17.23 -17.25 19.61
CA ALA A 189 17.76 -16.37 20.65
C ALA A 189 16.75 -15.32 21.17
N PHE A 190 15.59 -15.19 20.53
CA PHE A 190 14.57 -14.21 20.91
C PHE A 190 13.49 -14.85 21.78
N ALA A 191 13.01 -14.09 22.76
CA ALA A 191 11.89 -14.52 23.59
C ALA A 191 10.63 -14.78 22.74
N GLU A 192 9.81 -15.72 23.17
CA GLU A 192 8.49 -15.96 22.59
C GLU A 192 7.68 -14.65 22.51
N GLY A 193 6.97 -14.44 21.40
CA GLY A 193 6.19 -13.23 21.17
C GLY A 193 6.99 -11.98 20.83
N PHE A 194 8.33 -12.03 20.80
CA PHE A 194 9.14 -10.85 20.45
C PHE A 194 8.81 -10.28 19.06
N PHE A 195 8.45 -11.13 18.09
CA PHE A 195 8.03 -10.69 16.75
C PHE A 195 6.51 -10.73 16.52
N ARG A 196 5.69 -11.02 17.55
CA ARG A 196 4.22 -10.99 17.45
C ARG A 196 3.74 -9.61 17.02
N GLN A 197 2.87 -9.51 16.01
CA GLN A 197 2.46 -8.22 15.40
C GLN A 197 3.64 -7.42 14.83
N GLY A 198 4.69 -8.12 14.39
CA GLY A 198 5.84 -7.59 13.69
C GLY A 198 5.65 -7.60 12.17
N LYS A 199 6.74 -7.29 11.47
CA LYS A 199 6.77 -7.29 10.00
C LYS A 199 7.94 -8.12 9.52
N LEU A 200 7.68 -9.02 8.58
CA LEU A 200 8.68 -9.83 7.90
C LEU A 200 8.84 -9.32 6.46
N MET A 201 10.06 -9.25 5.96
CA MET A 201 10.36 -8.97 4.57
C MET A 201 11.30 -10.05 4.03
N PHE A 202 10.92 -10.72 2.96
CA PHE A 202 11.80 -11.70 2.31
C PHE A 202 12.93 -11.00 1.57
N SER A 203 14.16 -11.48 1.75
CA SER A 203 15.35 -11.00 1.05
C SER A 203 15.73 -11.87 -0.15
N SER A 204 15.17 -13.08 -0.25
CA SER A 204 15.40 -14.01 -1.36
C SER A 204 14.13 -14.80 -1.72
N GLY A 205 14.25 -15.72 -2.68
CA GLY A 205 13.16 -16.57 -3.16
C GLY A 205 12.13 -15.82 -4.01
N THR A 206 11.02 -16.50 -4.31
CA THR A 206 9.92 -15.94 -5.11
C THR A 206 9.24 -14.74 -4.44
N ASN A 207 9.34 -14.64 -3.12
CA ASN A 207 8.80 -13.54 -2.34
C ASN A 207 9.80 -12.39 -2.11
N ALA A 208 11.00 -12.42 -2.71
CA ALA A 208 12.02 -11.39 -2.49
C ALA A 208 11.47 -9.96 -2.64
N GLY A 209 11.72 -9.12 -1.64
CA GLY A 209 11.24 -7.73 -1.56
C GLY A 209 9.81 -7.57 -1.03
N ARG A 210 9.03 -8.66 -0.88
CA ARG A 210 7.67 -8.60 -0.34
C ARG A 210 7.68 -8.57 1.17
N SER A 211 6.74 -7.82 1.75
CA SER A 211 6.57 -7.65 3.20
C SER A 211 5.24 -8.23 3.67
N PHE A 212 5.24 -8.85 4.84
CA PHE A 212 4.09 -9.51 5.45
C PHE A 212 3.97 -9.14 6.92
N ASP A 213 2.74 -8.90 7.38
CA ASP A 213 2.46 -8.66 8.79
C ASP A 213 2.31 -9.99 9.53
N LEU A 214 3.04 -10.12 10.65
CA LEU A 214 3.00 -11.29 11.49
C LEU A 214 1.81 -11.23 12.43
N ASP A 215 1.11 -12.34 12.57
CA ASP A 215 0.13 -12.53 13.63
C ASP A 215 0.85 -12.92 14.92
N ASP A 216 1.67 -13.97 14.89
CA ASP A 216 2.36 -14.50 16.08
C ASP A 216 3.81 -14.97 15.82
N HIS A 217 4.59 -15.02 16.89
CA HIS A 217 5.93 -15.62 16.96
C HIS A 217 5.97 -16.56 18.17
N ALA A 218 5.97 -17.86 17.89
CA ALA A 218 5.97 -18.90 18.91
C ALA A 218 7.31 -19.65 18.92
N LEU A 219 7.78 -20.01 20.11
CA LEU A 219 8.97 -20.83 20.31
C LEU A 219 8.57 -22.15 20.97
N ARG A 220 8.78 -23.29 20.31
CA ARG A 220 8.47 -24.62 20.84
C ARG A 220 9.68 -25.52 20.73
N ASP A 221 10.15 -26.05 21.85
CA ASP A 221 11.33 -26.92 21.92
C ASP A 221 12.57 -26.33 21.21
N GLY A 222 12.75 -25.00 21.30
CA GLY A 222 13.85 -24.27 20.65
C GLY A 222 13.64 -23.99 19.16
N VAL A 223 12.50 -24.39 18.59
CA VAL A 223 12.15 -24.15 17.19
C VAL A 223 11.20 -22.95 17.11
N ALA A 224 11.60 -21.92 16.37
CA ALA A 224 10.78 -20.73 16.13
C ALA A 224 9.76 -20.99 15.00
N SER A 225 8.53 -20.51 15.20
CA SER A 225 7.49 -20.52 14.18
C SER A 225 6.76 -19.18 14.09
N LEU A 226 6.36 -18.81 12.89
CA LEU A 226 5.67 -17.57 12.57
C LEU A 226 4.30 -17.89 11.96
N SER A 227 3.27 -17.16 12.40
CA SER A 227 1.98 -17.08 11.71
C SER A 227 1.79 -15.68 11.14
N PHE A 228 0.99 -15.59 10.08
CA PHE A 228 0.76 -14.34 9.35
C PHE A 228 -0.67 -13.88 9.55
N TRP A 229 -0.86 -12.55 9.56
CA TRP A 229 -2.19 -11.95 9.69
C TRP A 229 -3.08 -12.29 8.49
N LEU A 230 -2.48 -12.33 7.30
CA LEU A 230 -3.10 -12.81 6.07
C LEU A 230 -2.32 -14.03 5.56
N PRO A 231 -2.99 -15.00 4.91
CA PRO A 231 -2.31 -16.09 4.23
C PRO A 231 -1.29 -15.58 3.21
N LEU A 232 -0.17 -16.30 3.07
CA LEU A 232 0.81 -16.01 2.03
C LEU A 232 0.23 -16.43 0.67
N GLU A 233 0.16 -15.49 -0.28
CA GLU A 233 -0.29 -15.78 -1.66
C GLU A 233 0.61 -16.80 -2.35
N VAL A 234 1.92 -16.67 -2.12
CA VAL A 234 2.95 -17.57 -2.65
C VAL A 234 3.67 -18.21 -1.47
N VAL A 235 3.61 -19.53 -1.39
CA VAL A 235 4.27 -20.30 -0.33
C VAL A 235 5.79 -20.25 -0.56
N PRO A 236 6.59 -19.75 0.41
CA PRO A 236 8.04 -19.72 0.30
C PRO A 236 8.64 -21.13 0.39
N GLN A 237 9.84 -21.29 -0.15
CA GLN A 237 10.56 -22.56 -0.13
C GLN A 237 11.55 -22.62 1.03
N ALA A 238 11.89 -23.85 1.43
CA ALA A 238 12.96 -24.05 2.41
C ALA A 238 14.27 -23.45 1.88
N GLY A 239 14.97 -22.67 2.71
CA GLY A 239 16.16 -21.92 2.32
C GLY A 239 15.91 -20.46 1.93
N ASP A 240 14.67 -20.04 1.74
CA ASP A 240 14.36 -18.62 1.53
C ASP A 240 14.76 -17.80 2.76
N GLU A 241 15.40 -16.66 2.53
CA GLU A 241 15.91 -15.77 3.57
C GLU A 241 14.96 -14.60 3.78
N PHE A 242 14.90 -14.11 5.02
CA PHE A 242 14.11 -12.95 5.38
C PHE A 242 14.73 -12.12 6.49
N THR A 243 14.29 -10.87 6.59
CA THR A 243 14.49 -10.01 7.75
C THR A 243 13.15 -9.78 8.45
N VAL A 244 13.11 -10.00 9.75
CA VAL A 244 11.93 -9.73 10.60
C VAL A 244 12.21 -8.54 11.52
N THR A 245 11.22 -7.68 11.69
CA THR A 245 11.23 -6.54 12.60
C THR A 245 10.31 -6.82 13.79
N ALA A 246 10.77 -6.50 15.00
CA ALA A 246 10.02 -6.72 16.23
C ALA A 246 8.64 -6.06 16.21
N GLY A 247 7.66 -6.74 16.81
CA GLY A 247 6.30 -6.22 16.86
C GLY A 247 6.05 -5.16 17.92
N CYS A 248 5.04 -4.33 17.67
CA CYS A 248 4.61 -3.24 18.54
C CYS A 248 3.09 -3.28 18.70
N ASP A 249 2.63 -3.73 19.86
CA ASP A 249 1.21 -3.83 20.25
C ASP A 249 0.53 -2.47 20.48
N LYS A 250 1.27 -1.38 20.26
CA LYS A 250 0.87 0.01 20.47
C LYS A 250 0.57 0.37 21.92
N SER A 251 0.95 -0.46 22.90
CA SER A 251 0.79 -0.15 24.32
C SER A 251 1.95 0.70 24.84
N PHE A 252 1.67 1.52 25.86
CA PHE A 252 2.69 2.32 26.52
C PHE A 252 3.73 1.45 27.24
N ALA A 253 3.28 0.35 27.86
CA ALA A 253 4.14 -0.59 28.57
C ALA A 253 5.21 -1.20 27.65
N VAL A 254 4.82 -1.73 26.47
CA VAL A 254 5.77 -2.28 25.49
C VAL A 254 6.63 -1.17 24.90
N CYS A 255 6.07 0.00 24.58
CA CYS A 255 6.85 1.13 24.08
C CYS A 255 7.99 1.52 25.04
N LYS A 256 7.73 1.50 26.35
CA LYS A 256 8.73 1.78 27.39
C LYS A 256 9.70 0.61 27.58
N ALA A 257 9.20 -0.60 27.79
CA ALA A 257 10.03 -1.74 28.20
C ALA A 257 10.86 -2.31 27.06
N LYS A 258 10.26 -2.45 25.87
CA LYS A 258 10.91 -3.09 24.71
C LYS A 258 11.72 -2.09 23.89
N PHE A 259 11.18 -0.89 23.65
CA PHE A 259 11.78 0.07 22.73
C PHE A 259 12.45 1.27 23.42
N ALA A 260 12.31 1.40 24.74
CA ALA A 260 12.75 2.58 25.51
C ALA A 260 12.24 3.94 24.95
N ASN A 261 11.16 3.93 24.15
CA ASN A 261 10.75 5.05 23.30
C ASN A 261 9.48 5.78 23.79
N HIS A 262 9.20 5.67 25.08
CA HIS A 262 7.98 6.20 25.70
C HIS A 262 7.82 7.72 25.58
N LEU A 263 8.90 8.49 25.43
CA LEU A 263 8.84 9.95 25.21
C LEU A 263 8.20 10.32 23.86
N ASN A 264 8.31 9.45 22.86
CA ASN A 264 7.68 9.61 21.55
C ASN A 264 6.36 8.84 21.43
N PHE A 265 5.80 8.37 22.54
CA PHE A 265 4.51 7.69 22.53
C PHE A 265 3.42 8.65 22.07
N ARG A 266 2.63 8.23 21.08
CA ARG A 266 1.59 9.08 20.47
C ARG A 266 0.19 8.79 20.97
N GLY A 267 -0.01 7.77 21.79
CA GLY A 267 -1.30 7.51 22.45
C GLY A 267 -1.49 8.31 23.74
N PHE A 268 -2.64 8.10 24.39
CA PHE A 268 -3.05 8.74 25.63
C PHE A 268 -3.32 7.68 26.71
N PRO A 269 -2.28 7.11 27.33
CA PRO A 269 -2.40 5.87 28.11
C PRO A 269 -3.31 6.02 29.34
N HIS A 270 -3.33 7.23 29.92
CA HIS A 270 -4.09 7.56 31.12
C HIS A 270 -5.46 8.20 30.83
N MET A 271 -5.90 8.23 29.57
CA MET A 271 -7.19 8.81 29.20
C MET A 271 -8.35 8.07 29.90
N PRO A 272 -9.13 8.73 30.79
CA PRO A 272 -10.27 8.09 31.43
C PRO A 272 -11.32 7.64 30.39
N GLY A 273 -12.04 6.56 30.70
CA GLY A 273 -13.14 6.10 29.85
C GLY A 273 -14.39 6.97 30.01
N ALA A 274 -15.36 6.78 29.12
CA ALA A 274 -16.64 7.49 29.18
C ALA A 274 -17.37 7.30 30.52
N ASP A 275 -17.29 6.12 31.11
CA ASP A 275 -17.90 5.81 32.42
C ASP A 275 -17.37 6.73 33.52
N PHE A 276 -16.09 7.10 33.49
CA PHE A 276 -15.52 8.05 34.44
C PHE A 276 -16.11 9.45 34.24
N ALA A 277 -16.33 9.87 32.99
CA ALA A 277 -16.89 11.19 32.67
C ALA A 277 -18.36 11.35 33.13
N TYR A 278 -19.13 10.25 33.15
CA TYR A 278 -20.51 10.25 33.64
C TYR A 278 -20.64 9.81 35.10
N SER A 279 -19.51 9.46 35.75
CA SER A 279 -19.52 9.08 37.16
C SER A 279 -19.83 10.29 38.04
N TYR A 280 -20.45 10.04 39.19
CA TYR A 280 -20.68 11.03 40.23
C TYR A 280 -19.95 10.60 41.51
N VAL A 281 -19.61 11.59 42.33
CA VAL A 281 -18.89 11.37 43.58
C VAL A 281 -19.79 10.58 44.54
N THR A 282 -19.28 9.45 45.04
CA THR A 282 -19.94 8.64 46.07
C THR A 282 -19.01 8.41 47.26
N ASN A 283 -19.57 8.20 48.44
CA ASN A 283 -18.82 7.78 49.63
C ASN A 283 -18.27 6.34 49.54
N ARG A 284 -18.58 5.62 48.45
CA ARG A 284 -18.12 4.25 48.18
C ARG A 284 -16.85 4.21 47.33
N THR A 285 -16.38 5.36 46.84
CA THR A 285 -15.20 5.50 45.97
C THR A 285 -14.10 6.27 46.70
N GLN A 286 -12.83 5.93 46.43
CA GLN A 286 -11.66 6.55 47.06
C GLN A 286 -11.29 7.85 46.33
N HIS A 287 -11.13 8.95 47.09
CA HIS A 287 -10.86 10.30 46.60
C HIS A 287 -9.60 10.89 47.24
N ASP A 288 -8.47 10.19 47.12
CA ASP A 288 -7.19 10.56 47.74
C ASP A 288 -6.22 11.29 46.80
N GLY A 289 -6.63 11.54 45.55
CA GLY A 289 -5.79 12.16 44.52
C GLY A 289 -4.75 11.22 43.91
N GLY A 290 -4.82 9.92 44.17
CA GLY A 290 -3.97 8.90 43.55
C GLY A 290 -4.18 8.74 42.05
N ALA A 291 -3.26 8.03 41.39
CA ALA A 291 -3.39 7.72 39.98
C ALA A 291 -4.58 6.79 39.72
N LEU A 292 -5.43 7.15 38.76
CA LEU A 292 -6.57 6.32 38.32
C LEU A 292 -6.13 5.04 37.59
N PHE A 293 -4.95 5.07 36.96
CA PHE A 293 -4.37 3.96 36.22
C PHE A 293 -2.91 3.81 36.66
N SER A 294 -2.57 2.67 37.26
CA SER A 294 -1.21 2.28 37.67
C SER A 294 -0.55 1.38 36.63
#